data_AF-A0A3B8MGU2-F1
#
_entry.id   AF-A0A3B8MGU2-F1
#
_cell.length_a   1.000
_cell.length_b   1.000
_cell.length_c   1.000
_cell.angle_alpha   90.00
_cell.angle_beta   90.00
_cell.angle_gamma   90.00
#
_symmetry.space_group_name_H-M   'P 1'
#
loop_
_entity.id
_entity.type
_entity.pdbx_description
1 polymer ?
#
loop_
_entity_poly.entity_id
_entity_poly.type
_entity_poly.pdbx_seq_one_letter_code
_entity_poly.pdbx_strand_id
1 'polypeptide(L)'
;MSFESEFEDRIPEHFGKDARVEGPLAESGAGRRLHGIDLTPSLTADQVTCLLDGLANFGIISIASQGLDRFSLAHFERFANHWGAPVPHPNNFTRGGKRAQSDAPTGGKIEWLPFEKRRVAAVNAAFPGELECLPHESPTVLVVANFSGKVADSSDDSYFIDKSSLQVGKDTAAPIKVSEGGSWHTDIEYEPLPIYVSMFLVHRSPVARNENGTWVDDHDHDTAHPYLEDSDEELLRLRKRLPLNGETAFADTAAAFAALPESEQASLETMNVRRRLNEGDKGWLAPLVRVNPRSGIKSLHSPIWASRP
;
A
#
# COMPACT_ATOMS: atom_id res chain seq x y z
N MET A 1 21.38 -8.43 -24.85
CA MET A 1 20.86 -9.03 -23.61
C MET A 1 19.70 -8.14 -23.16
N SER A 2 18.54 -8.69 -22.82
CA SER A 2 17.43 -7.87 -22.30
C SER A 2 17.74 -7.46 -20.86
N PHE A 3 17.13 -6.38 -20.37
CA PHE A 3 17.26 -5.98 -18.97
C PHE A 3 16.88 -7.12 -18.02
N GLU A 4 15.87 -7.92 -18.37
CA GLU A 4 15.44 -9.08 -17.60
C GLU A 4 16.55 -10.12 -17.46
N SER A 5 17.17 -10.56 -18.57
CA SER A 5 18.27 -11.52 -18.49
C SER A 5 19.47 -10.99 -17.70
N GLU A 6 19.79 -9.71 -17.85
CA GLU A 6 20.86 -9.08 -17.08
C GLU A 6 20.53 -9.03 -15.58
N PHE A 7 19.29 -8.71 -15.23
CA PHE A 7 18.83 -8.69 -13.85
C PHE A 7 18.86 -10.08 -13.22
N GLU A 8 18.46 -11.12 -13.95
CA GLU A 8 18.51 -12.51 -13.48
C GLU A 8 19.94 -12.98 -13.19
N ASP A 9 20.91 -12.56 -14.00
CA ASP A 9 22.34 -12.88 -13.80
C ASP A 9 22.93 -12.11 -12.60
N ARG A 10 22.55 -10.85 -12.41
CA ARG A 10 23.04 -9.97 -11.32
C ARG A 10 22.61 -10.43 -9.93
N ILE A 11 21.45 -11.08 -9.81
CA ILE A 11 20.92 -11.50 -8.50
C ILE A 11 21.83 -12.53 -7.80
N PRO A 12 22.17 -13.69 -8.40
CA PRO A 12 23.10 -14.63 -7.77
C PRO A 12 24.52 -14.07 -7.66
N GLU A 13 24.94 -13.16 -8.56
CA GLU A 13 26.24 -12.48 -8.48
C GLU A 13 26.35 -11.63 -7.20
N HIS A 14 25.33 -10.82 -6.90
CA HIS A 14 25.36 -9.89 -5.76
C HIS A 14 24.87 -10.50 -4.45
N PHE A 15 23.98 -11.49 -4.48
CA PHE A 15 23.34 -12.05 -3.30
C PHE A 15 23.76 -13.50 -2.99
N GLY A 16 24.62 -14.07 -3.84
CA GLY A 16 25.15 -15.41 -3.69
C GLY A 16 24.36 -16.45 -4.49
N LYS A 17 24.99 -17.61 -4.73
CA LYS A 17 24.51 -18.68 -5.61
C LYS A 17 23.11 -19.23 -5.32
N ASP A 18 22.62 -19.06 -4.09
CA ASP A 18 21.31 -19.56 -3.67
C ASP A 18 20.19 -18.53 -3.95
N ALA A 19 20.57 -17.30 -4.30
CA ALA A 19 19.65 -16.25 -4.70
C ALA A 19 19.16 -16.48 -6.14
N ARG A 20 17.85 -16.32 -6.34
CA ARG A 20 17.22 -16.49 -7.66
C ARG A 20 16.00 -15.60 -7.83
N VAL A 21 15.61 -15.42 -9.08
CA VAL A 21 14.45 -14.66 -9.50
C VAL A 21 13.35 -15.62 -9.97
N GLU A 22 12.12 -15.34 -9.58
CA GLU A 22 10.89 -15.94 -10.10
C GLU A 22 10.03 -14.83 -10.70
N GLY A 23 9.50 -15.07 -11.91
CA GLY A 23 8.56 -14.18 -12.57
C GLY A 23 8.56 -14.33 -14.08
N PRO A 24 7.86 -13.43 -14.81
CA PRO A 24 7.05 -12.33 -14.26
C PRO A 24 5.87 -12.82 -13.40
N LEU A 25 5.39 -11.97 -12.48
CA LEU A 25 4.25 -12.29 -11.60
C LEU A 25 2.90 -11.88 -12.19
N ALA A 26 2.91 -11.12 -13.29
CA ALA A 26 1.73 -10.72 -14.05
C ALA A 26 1.97 -10.86 -15.55
N GLU A 27 0.90 -11.04 -16.33
CA GLU A 27 0.96 -11.13 -17.81
C GLU A 27 1.55 -9.86 -18.46
N SER A 28 1.45 -8.71 -17.78
CA SER A 28 2.07 -7.47 -18.24
C SER A 28 3.60 -7.48 -18.21
N GLY A 29 4.20 -8.52 -17.62
CA GLY A 29 5.64 -8.58 -17.35
C GLY A 29 6.04 -7.98 -16.00
N ALA A 30 5.10 -7.40 -15.25
CA ALA A 30 5.36 -6.83 -13.93
C ALA A 30 5.63 -7.90 -12.86
N GLY A 31 6.30 -7.46 -11.81
CA GLY A 31 6.54 -8.22 -10.59
C GLY A 31 7.68 -9.23 -10.70
N ARG A 32 8.58 -9.25 -9.73
CA ARG A 32 9.52 -10.35 -9.50
C ARG A 32 9.47 -10.79 -8.05
N ARG A 33 9.60 -12.10 -7.82
CA ARG A 33 9.83 -12.66 -6.51
C ARG A 33 11.29 -13.10 -6.40
N LEU A 34 11.99 -12.56 -5.42
CA LEU A 34 13.38 -12.87 -5.12
C LEU A 34 13.44 -13.87 -3.96
N HIS A 35 14.20 -14.93 -4.17
CA HIS A 35 14.45 -15.98 -3.18
C HIS A 35 15.91 -15.97 -2.76
N GLY A 36 16.21 -16.53 -1.58
CA GLY A 36 17.59 -16.70 -1.11
C GLY A 36 18.30 -15.42 -0.67
N ILE A 37 17.58 -14.30 -0.53
CA ILE A 37 18.11 -13.02 -0.06
C ILE A 37 17.82 -12.85 1.43
N ASP A 38 18.85 -12.57 2.22
CA ASP A 38 18.75 -12.21 3.65
C ASP A 38 18.94 -10.70 3.81
N LEU A 39 17.93 -9.99 4.32
CA LEU A 39 17.96 -8.55 4.57
C LEU A 39 18.42 -8.19 5.99
N THR A 40 18.76 -9.18 6.84
CA THR A 40 19.27 -8.93 8.19
C THR A 40 20.66 -8.29 8.21
N PRO A 41 21.59 -8.56 7.27
CA PRO A 41 22.80 -7.77 7.12
C PRO A 41 22.51 -6.43 6.42
N SER A 42 23.41 -5.46 6.56
CA SER A 42 23.37 -4.25 5.75
C SER A 42 23.71 -4.57 4.30
N LEU A 43 22.93 -4.06 3.36
CA LEU A 43 23.19 -4.24 1.93
C LEU A 43 24.38 -3.38 1.48
N THR A 44 25.16 -3.91 0.54
CA THR A 44 26.18 -3.15 -0.19
C THR A 44 25.52 -2.21 -1.22
N ALA A 45 26.28 -1.22 -1.69
CA ALA A 45 25.78 -0.29 -2.70
C ALA A 45 25.34 -0.99 -4.00
N ASP A 46 26.04 -2.06 -4.41
CA ASP A 46 25.73 -2.80 -5.63
C ASP A 46 24.46 -3.63 -5.48
N GLN A 47 24.27 -4.27 -4.32
CA GLN A 47 23.03 -4.97 -3.97
C GLN A 47 21.84 -4.01 -3.98
N VAL A 48 21.99 -2.83 -3.38
CA VAL A 48 20.95 -1.78 -3.39
C VAL A 48 20.65 -1.32 -4.82
N THR A 49 21.70 -1.08 -5.61
CA THR A 49 21.57 -0.67 -7.01
C THR A 49 20.79 -1.70 -7.82
N CYS A 50 21.08 -2.99 -7.62
CA CYS A 50 20.37 -4.11 -8.24
C CYS A 50 18.88 -4.10 -7.87
N LEU A 51 18.54 -3.96 -6.59
CA LEU A 51 17.14 -3.94 -6.16
C LEU A 51 16.39 -2.70 -6.68
N LEU A 52 17.05 -1.53 -6.71
CA LEU A 52 16.48 -0.30 -7.27
C LEU A 52 16.18 -0.44 -8.77
N ASP A 53 17.09 -1.05 -9.53
CA ASP A 53 16.87 -1.34 -10.96
C ASP A 53 15.69 -2.30 -11.14
N GLY A 54 15.63 -3.36 -10.34
CA GLY A 54 14.54 -4.32 -10.36
C GLY A 54 13.18 -3.65 -10.12
N LEU A 55 13.06 -2.86 -9.05
CA LEU A 55 11.80 -2.18 -8.74
C LEU A 55 11.41 -1.18 -9.84
N ALA A 56 12.37 -0.42 -10.37
CA ALA A 56 12.11 0.59 -11.40
C ALA A 56 11.63 -0.01 -12.74
N ASN A 57 11.98 -1.26 -13.03
CA ASN A 57 11.62 -1.93 -14.29
C ASN A 57 10.44 -2.89 -14.15
N PHE A 58 10.27 -3.53 -12.99
CA PHE A 58 9.23 -4.54 -12.79
C PHE A 58 8.05 -4.04 -11.95
N GLY A 59 8.12 -2.83 -11.37
CA GLY A 59 7.05 -2.20 -10.58
C GLY A 59 6.84 -2.80 -9.19
N ILE A 60 7.02 -4.12 -9.03
CA ILE A 60 6.86 -4.85 -7.76
C ILE A 60 8.05 -5.79 -7.57
N ILE A 61 8.64 -5.76 -6.38
CA ILE A 61 9.64 -6.74 -5.93
C ILE A 61 9.16 -7.33 -4.62
N SER A 62 8.98 -8.66 -4.60
CA SER A 62 8.70 -9.43 -3.38
C SER A 62 9.98 -10.16 -2.96
N ILE A 63 10.44 -9.96 -1.73
CA ILE A 63 11.61 -10.65 -1.18
C ILE A 63 11.14 -11.66 -0.15
N ALA A 64 11.23 -12.95 -0.48
CA ALA A 64 10.69 -14.02 0.34
C ALA A 64 11.54 -14.28 1.60
N SER A 65 10.95 -14.99 2.57
CA SER A 65 11.64 -15.56 3.73
C SER A 65 12.22 -14.56 4.75
N GLN A 66 11.64 -13.37 4.88
CA GLN A 66 11.98 -12.41 5.94
C GLN A 66 11.18 -12.70 7.23
N GLY A 67 11.44 -13.86 7.86
CA GLY A 67 10.71 -14.34 9.04
C GLY A 67 10.79 -13.39 10.24
N LEU A 68 9.64 -13.12 10.88
CA LEU A 68 9.52 -12.14 11.98
C LEU A 68 10.24 -12.56 13.27
N ASP A 69 10.59 -13.84 13.41
CA ASP A 69 11.40 -14.38 14.51
C ASP A 69 12.84 -13.85 14.48
N ARG A 70 13.33 -13.45 13.31
CA ARG A 70 14.68 -12.91 13.10
C ARG A 70 14.71 -11.51 12.48
N PHE A 71 13.65 -11.12 11.77
CA PHE A 71 13.58 -9.86 11.03
C PHE A 71 12.82 -8.81 11.85
N SER A 72 13.58 -7.96 12.55
CA SER A 72 13.05 -6.89 13.39
C SER A 72 12.62 -5.67 12.58
N LEU A 73 11.88 -4.76 13.22
CA LEU A 73 11.55 -3.47 12.59
C LEU A 73 12.80 -2.65 12.27
N ALA A 74 13.83 -2.70 13.10
CA ALA A 74 15.09 -2.01 12.82
C ALA A 74 15.75 -2.50 11.52
N HIS A 75 15.63 -3.79 11.20
CA HIS A 75 16.07 -4.34 9.92
C HIS A 75 15.23 -3.79 8.76
N PHE A 76 13.91 -3.72 8.95
CA PHE A 76 12.99 -3.19 7.96
C PHE A 76 13.22 -1.70 7.67
N GLU A 77 13.35 -0.86 8.69
CA GLU A 77 13.61 0.57 8.54
C GLU A 77 14.98 0.85 7.93
N ARG A 78 16.01 0.08 8.32
CA ARG A 78 17.33 0.15 7.67
C ARG A 78 17.22 -0.19 6.18
N PHE A 79 16.49 -1.25 5.84
CA PHE A 79 16.26 -1.61 4.45
C PHE A 79 15.50 -0.50 3.70
N ALA A 80 14.46 0.08 4.29
CA ALA A 80 13.71 1.20 3.73
C ALA A 80 14.57 2.43 3.44
N ASN A 81 15.57 2.73 4.28
CA ASN A 81 16.48 3.87 4.09
C ASN A 81 17.34 3.78 2.80
N HIS A 82 17.48 2.60 2.19
CA HIS A 82 18.15 2.47 0.89
C HIS A 82 17.33 3.01 -0.29
N TRP A 83 16.03 3.22 -0.10
CA TRP A 83 15.09 3.65 -1.14
C TRP A 83 14.78 5.15 -1.09
N GLY A 84 15.27 5.83 -0.05
CA GLY A 84 14.98 7.24 0.24
C GLY A 84 14.72 7.44 1.73
N ALA A 85 14.37 8.67 2.10
CA ALA A 85 14.00 9.00 3.47
C ALA A 85 12.60 8.45 3.80
N PRO A 86 12.43 7.59 4.82
CA PRO A 86 11.12 7.18 5.28
C PRO A 86 10.31 8.38 5.77
N VAL A 87 9.06 8.49 5.30
CA VAL A 87 8.18 9.62 5.62
C VAL A 87 7.17 9.20 6.71
N PRO A 88 6.95 10.02 7.76
CA PRO A 88 5.90 9.77 8.73
C PRO A 88 4.52 9.60 8.09
N HIS A 89 3.83 8.50 8.39
CA HIS A 89 2.52 8.26 7.79
C HIS A 89 1.44 9.11 8.47
N PRO A 90 0.60 9.87 7.74
CA PRO A 90 -0.35 10.79 8.35
C PRO A 90 -1.35 10.15 9.33
N ASN A 91 -1.70 8.86 9.17
CA ASN A 91 -2.57 8.13 10.12
C ASN A 91 -2.00 8.02 11.55
N ASN A 92 -0.70 8.26 11.75
CA ASN A 92 -0.06 8.31 13.06
C ASN A 92 -0.17 9.71 13.73
N PHE A 93 -0.85 10.65 13.07
CA PHE A 93 -0.96 12.03 13.52
C PHE A 93 -2.41 12.51 13.55
N THR A 94 -2.63 13.56 14.34
CA THR A 94 -3.78 14.43 14.22
C THR A 94 -3.38 15.73 13.52
N ARG A 95 -4.36 16.40 12.91
CA ARG A 95 -4.21 17.73 12.31
C ARG A 95 -5.40 18.57 12.75
N GLY A 96 -5.16 19.57 13.60
CA GLY A 96 -6.24 20.38 14.17
C GLY A 96 -7.21 19.60 15.05
N GLY A 97 -6.70 18.60 15.80
CA GLY A 97 -7.50 17.79 16.73
C GLY A 97 -8.26 16.61 16.10
N LYS A 98 -8.30 16.50 14.77
CA LYS A 98 -8.87 15.35 14.03
C LYS A 98 -7.77 14.47 13.41
N ARG A 99 -8.09 13.26 12.93
CA ARG A 99 -7.13 12.41 12.20
C ARG A 99 -6.57 13.16 10.99
N ALA A 100 -5.27 13.03 10.71
CA ALA A 100 -4.66 13.84 9.64
C ALA A 100 -5.19 13.50 8.22
N GLN A 101 -5.73 12.30 8.00
CA GLN A 101 -6.36 11.88 6.72
C GLN A 101 -7.90 11.88 6.74
N SER A 102 -8.55 12.52 7.71
CA SER A 102 -10.03 12.53 7.75
C SER A 102 -10.64 13.52 6.75
N ASP A 103 -11.82 13.17 6.24
CA ASP A 103 -12.64 13.97 5.34
C ASP A 103 -13.08 15.28 6.01
N ALA A 104 -12.40 16.38 5.66
CA ALA A 104 -12.72 17.78 5.98
C ALA A 104 -11.50 18.67 5.66
N PRO A 105 -11.67 20.00 5.49
CA PRO A 105 -10.58 20.92 5.18
C PRO A 105 -9.33 20.72 6.05
N THR A 106 -8.17 20.72 5.39
CA THR A 106 -6.88 20.39 6.00
C THR A 106 -6.23 21.60 6.70
N GLY A 107 -6.69 21.93 7.92
CA GLY A 107 -6.15 23.03 8.73
C GLY A 107 -5.68 22.59 10.13
N GLY A 108 -4.83 23.40 10.77
CA GLY A 108 -4.43 23.23 12.18
C GLY A 108 -3.07 22.57 12.42
N LYS A 109 -2.68 22.52 13.70
CA LYS A 109 -1.41 21.97 14.18
C LYS A 109 -1.36 20.46 13.98
N ILE A 110 -0.21 19.95 13.53
CA ILE A 110 0.07 18.51 13.45
C ILE A 110 0.57 18.05 14.81
N GLU A 111 -0.05 17.01 15.35
CA GLU A 111 0.31 16.45 16.66
C GLU A 111 0.39 14.93 16.59
N TRP A 112 1.23 14.35 17.43
CA TRP A 112 1.39 12.90 17.48
C TRP A 112 0.15 12.27 18.12
N LEU A 113 -0.43 11.29 17.44
CA LEU A 113 -1.42 10.42 18.06
C LEU A 113 -0.81 9.52 19.16
N PRO A 114 -1.34 9.52 20.40
CA PRO A 114 -0.91 8.61 21.46
C PRO A 114 -0.89 7.15 21.00
N PHE A 115 0.10 6.37 21.47
CA PHE A 115 0.35 5.00 21.01
C PHE A 115 -0.88 4.10 21.18
N GLU A 116 -1.56 4.24 22.31
CA GLU A 116 -2.76 3.50 22.71
C GLU A 116 -3.90 3.70 21.70
N LYS A 117 -3.88 4.83 20.96
CA LYS A 117 -4.87 5.20 19.95
C LYS A 117 -4.46 4.81 18.52
N ARG A 118 -3.29 4.20 18.33
CA ARG A 118 -2.77 3.75 17.02
C ARG A 118 -3.22 2.32 16.70
N ARG A 119 -3.16 1.96 15.41
CA ARG A 119 -3.58 0.63 14.93
C ARG A 119 -2.78 -0.52 15.55
N VAL A 120 -1.48 -0.31 15.82
CA VAL A 120 -0.60 -1.27 16.49
C VAL A 120 -1.16 -1.74 17.84
N ALA A 121 -1.59 -0.80 18.71
CA ALA A 121 -2.16 -1.13 20.01
C ALA A 121 -3.48 -1.90 19.86
N ALA A 122 -4.30 -1.52 18.88
CA ALA A 122 -5.56 -2.20 18.58
C ALA A 122 -5.36 -3.65 18.11
N VAL A 123 -4.38 -3.91 17.23
CA VAL A 123 -4.07 -5.28 16.77
C VAL A 123 -3.65 -6.15 17.95
N ASN A 124 -2.69 -5.69 18.75
CA ASN A 124 -2.16 -6.47 19.88
C ASN A 124 -3.24 -6.81 20.91
N ALA A 125 -4.18 -5.89 21.15
CA ALA A 125 -5.27 -6.10 22.09
C ALA A 125 -6.44 -6.94 21.50
N ALA A 126 -6.58 -7.01 20.18
CA ALA A 126 -7.61 -7.81 19.52
C ALA A 126 -7.25 -9.30 19.45
N PHE A 127 -5.95 -9.64 19.40
CA PHE A 127 -5.48 -11.01 19.16
C PHE A 127 -4.41 -11.46 20.18
N PRO A 128 -4.72 -11.43 21.49
CA PRO A 128 -3.72 -11.71 22.53
C PRO A 128 -3.15 -13.13 22.40
N GLY A 129 -1.83 -13.23 22.24
CA GLY A 129 -1.13 -14.51 22.08
C GLY A 129 -1.26 -15.15 20.68
N GLU A 130 -2.05 -14.57 19.79
CA GLU A 130 -2.27 -15.07 18.42
C GLU A 130 -1.58 -14.19 17.36
N LEU A 131 -1.61 -12.86 17.55
CA LEU A 131 -0.95 -11.90 16.68
C LEU A 131 -0.42 -10.73 17.51
N GLU A 132 0.89 -10.51 17.41
CA GLU A 132 1.56 -9.36 17.98
C GLU A 132 2.30 -8.62 16.87
N CYS A 133 2.04 -7.32 16.75
CA CYS A 133 2.85 -6.45 15.93
C CYS A 133 4.26 -6.38 16.52
N LEU A 134 5.28 -6.41 15.64
CA LEU A 134 6.66 -6.06 16.04
C LEU A 134 6.65 -4.78 16.90
N PRO A 135 7.39 -4.76 18.02
CA PRO A 135 7.34 -3.64 18.96
C PRO A 135 7.94 -2.38 18.34
N HIS A 136 7.17 -1.29 18.30
CA HIS A 136 7.65 0.00 17.81
C HIS A 136 6.79 1.18 18.24
N GLU A 137 7.38 2.36 18.24
CA GLU A 137 6.64 3.62 18.24
C GLU A 137 6.90 4.46 16.99
N SER A 138 7.56 3.89 15.98
CA SER A 138 7.98 4.61 14.78
C SER A 138 6.82 5.37 14.11
N PRO A 139 7.00 6.67 13.79
CA PRO A 139 5.98 7.46 13.11
C PRO A 139 5.89 7.15 11.61
N THR A 140 6.93 6.53 11.04
CA THR A 140 7.03 6.19 9.61
C THR A 140 6.33 4.87 9.28
N VAL A 141 6.14 4.01 10.27
CA VAL A 141 5.47 2.72 10.10
C VAL A 141 3.96 2.89 10.27
N LEU A 142 3.23 2.61 9.20
CA LEU A 142 1.79 2.39 9.26
C LEU A 142 1.51 0.92 9.52
N VAL A 143 0.81 0.62 10.62
CA VAL A 143 0.20 -0.70 10.78
C VAL A 143 -1.14 -0.70 10.04
N VAL A 144 -1.27 -1.61 9.08
CA VAL A 144 -2.52 -1.90 8.36
C VAL A 144 -3.04 -3.24 8.83
N ALA A 145 -4.31 -3.28 9.19
CA ALA A 145 -5.01 -4.52 9.55
C ALA A 145 -6.47 -4.40 9.12
N ASN A 146 -6.98 -5.46 8.53
CA ASN A 146 -8.34 -5.56 8.00
C ASN A 146 -9.22 -6.38 8.93
N PHE A 147 -9.21 -6.07 10.24
CA PHE A 147 -10.16 -6.68 11.17
C PHE A 147 -11.18 -5.65 11.65
N SER A 148 -12.34 -6.12 12.09
CA SER A 148 -13.37 -5.34 12.74
C SER A 148 -13.90 -6.07 13.97
N GLY A 149 -14.42 -5.36 14.97
CA GLY A 149 -14.96 -5.95 16.20
C GLY A 149 -14.49 -5.25 17.47
N LYS A 150 -14.94 -5.73 18.64
CA LYS A 150 -14.56 -5.19 19.96
C LYS A 150 -13.12 -5.62 20.30
N VAL A 151 -12.24 -4.64 20.48
CA VAL A 151 -10.93 -4.85 21.14
C VAL A 151 -11.20 -5.12 22.62
N ALA A 152 -10.49 -6.07 23.23
CA ALA A 152 -10.74 -6.56 24.59
C ALA A 152 -10.95 -5.42 25.61
N ASP A 153 -11.85 -5.65 26.58
CA ASP A 153 -12.40 -4.69 27.55
C ASP A 153 -11.43 -3.59 28.00
N SER A 154 -11.48 -2.47 27.27
CA SER A 154 -11.02 -1.19 27.77
C SER A 154 -12.21 -0.52 28.44
N SER A 155 -12.09 -0.20 29.73
CA SER A 155 -13.06 0.62 30.47
C SER A 155 -13.01 2.11 30.09
N ASP A 156 -12.26 2.45 29.04
CA ASP A 156 -11.95 3.80 28.64
C ASP A 156 -12.59 4.08 27.26
N ASP A 157 -13.73 4.78 27.30
CA ASP A 157 -14.48 5.26 26.12
C ASP A 157 -13.62 6.18 25.21
N SER A 158 -12.41 6.55 25.63
CA SER A 158 -11.45 7.32 24.82
C SER A 158 -10.67 6.48 23.79
N TYR A 159 -10.86 5.15 23.75
CA TYR A 159 -10.48 4.29 22.63
C TYR A 159 -11.40 4.53 21.42
N PHE A 160 -11.32 5.75 20.87
CA PHE A 160 -11.79 6.04 19.52
C PHE A 160 -10.85 5.34 18.53
N ILE A 161 -11.00 4.02 18.38
CA ILE A 161 -10.88 3.49 17.03
C ILE A 161 -12.13 3.99 16.34
N ASP A 162 -11.96 4.98 15.48
CA ASP A 162 -13.03 5.50 14.66
C ASP A 162 -13.71 4.31 13.98
N LYS A 163 -14.99 4.07 14.32
CA LYS A 163 -15.80 2.96 13.84
C LYS A 163 -16.03 3.02 12.33
N SER A 164 -15.73 4.16 11.69
CA SER A 164 -15.69 4.31 10.24
C SER A 164 -14.33 3.98 9.63
N SER A 165 -13.26 3.92 10.44
CA SER A 165 -11.87 3.68 10.03
C SER A 165 -11.39 2.23 10.17
N LEU A 166 -12.07 1.42 10.97
CA LEU A 166 -12.19 0.01 10.61
C LEU A 166 -13.57 -0.13 9.97
N GLN A 167 -13.76 -1.07 9.07
CA GLN A 167 -15.10 -1.47 8.61
C GLN A 167 -15.83 -2.18 9.78
N VAL A 168 -16.04 -1.49 10.91
CA VAL A 168 -16.72 -2.00 12.10
C VAL A 168 -18.20 -1.90 11.85
N GLY A 169 -18.83 -3.06 11.66
CA GLY A 169 -20.28 -3.15 11.81
C GLY A 169 -20.71 -2.46 13.11
N LYS A 170 -21.84 -1.76 13.08
CA LYS A 170 -22.35 -0.98 14.23
C LYS A 170 -22.59 -1.82 15.50
N ASP A 171 -22.49 -3.14 15.41
CA ASP A 171 -22.81 -4.08 16.46
C ASP A 171 -21.60 -4.41 17.34
N THR A 172 -21.60 -3.84 18.55
CA THR A 172 -20.54 -3.99 19.55
C THR A 172 -20.52 -5.38 20.21
N ALA A 173 -21.46 -6.25 19.89
CA ALA A 173 -21.51 -7.65 20.33
C ALA A 173 -20.93 -8.64 19.29
N ALA A 174 -20.54 -8.16 18.10
CA ALA A 174 -20.08 -9.02 17.02
C ALA A 174 -18.65 -9.56 17.25
N PRO A 175 -18.38 -10.83 16.88
CA PRO A 175 -17.03 -11.41 16.94
C PRO A 175 -16.09 -10.66 16.00
N ILE A 176 -14.77 -10.77 16.24
CA ILE A 176 -13.76 -10.19 15.37
C ILE A 176 -13.89 -10.80 13.97
N LYS A 177 -14.02 -9.97 12.93
CA LYS A 177 -14.11 -10.40 11.53
C LYS A 177 -12.99 -9.79 10.72
N VAL A 178 -12.49 -10.55 9.74
CA VAL A 178 -11.62 -10.01 8.70
C VAL A 178 -12.52 -9.35 7.66
N SER A 179 -12.21 -8.10 7.32
CA SER A 179 -12.96 -7.29 6.38
C SER A 179 -12.20 -7.14 5.05
N GLU A 180 -12.90 -6.64 4.04
CA GLU A 180 -12.33 -6.44 2.70
C GLU A 180 -11.34 -5.27 2.64
N GLY A 181 -10.56 -5.24 1.55
CA GLY A 181 -9.62 -4.17 1.25
C GLY A 181 -10.31 -2.86 0.84
N GLY A 182 -9.49 -1.84 0.56
CA GLY A 182 -9.96 -0.53 0.10
C GLY A 182 -10.19 -0.44 -1.41
N SER A 183 -10.26 0.80 -1.91
CA SER A 183 -10.36 1.11 -3.33
C SER A 183 -9.01 1.15 -4.04
N TRP A 184 -9.01 1.07 -5.38
CA TRP A 184 -7.85 1.39 -6.21
C TRP A 184 -7.33 2.81 -5.97
N HIS A 185 -6.04 2.95 -5.65
CA HIS A 185 -5.38 4.24 -5.41
C HIS A 185 -3.86 4.14 -5.60
N THR A 186 -3.19 5.29 -5.64
CA THR A 186 -1.75 5.41 -5.41
C THR A 186 -1.51 6.07 -4.05
N ASP A 187 -0.62 5.51 -3.23
CA ASP A 187 -0.38 5.98 -1.87
C ASP A 187 0.03 7.46 -1.83
N ILE A 188 -0.66 8.24 -0.99
CA ILE A 188 -0.31 9.63 -0.64
C ILE A 188 -0.18 10.55 -1.89
N GLU A 189 -0.85 10.21 -2.98
CA GLU A 189 -0.71 10.95 -4.25
C GLU A 189 -1.29 12.38 -4.22
N TYR A 190 -2.00 12.72 -3.14
CA TYR A 190 -2.50 14.07 -2.87
C TYR A 190 -1.41 15.03 -2.37
N GLU A 191 -0.24 14.56 -1.98
CA GLU A 191 0.88 15.40 -1.53
C GLU A 191 1.79 15.82 -2.69
N PRO A 192 2.32 17.06 -2.72
CA PRO A 192 3.18 17.59 -3.80
C PRO A 192 4.37 16.70 -4.17
N LEU A 193 4.93 16.01 -3.18
CA LEU A 193 5.96 15.01 -3.33
C LEU A 193 5.35 13.66 -2.91
N PRO A 194 4.71 12.94 -3.85
CA PRO A 194 4.11 11.65 -3.51
C PRO A 194 5.20 10.64 -3.19
N ILE A 195 4.80 9.60 -2.45
CA ILE A 195 5.71 8.51 -2.09
C ILE A 195 6.08 7.74 -3.35
N TYR A 196 7.38 7.54 -3.57
CA TYR A 196 7.89 6.82 -4.74
C TYR A 196 7.95 5.30 -4.53
N VAL A 197 8.04 4.86 -3.28
CA VAL A 197 8.15 3.44 -2.89
C VAL A 197 7.31 3.19 -1.65
N SER A 198 6.33 2.30 -1.78
CA SER A 198 5.63 1.70 -0.64
C SER A 198 6.25 0.33 -0.35
N MET A 199 6.44 0.03 0.93
CA MET A 199 7.06 -1.22 1.37
C MET A 199 6.21 -1.89 2.44
N PHE A 200 5.97 -3.19 2.28
CA PHE A 200 5.11 -3.97 3.15
C PHE A 200 5.92 -5.08 3.83
N LEU A 201 5.82 -5.15 5.15
CA LEU A 201 6.24 -6.31 5.93
C LEU A 201 4.99 -7.04 6.40
N VAL A 202 4.71 -8.20 5.81
CA VAL A 202 3.49 -8.97 6.11
C VAL A 202 3.70 -9.75 7.40
N HIS A 203 2.93 -9.41 8.44
CA HIS A 203 2.99 -10.13 9.71
C HIS A 203 2.10 -11.37 9.73
N ARG A 204 0.93 -11.28 9.09
CA ARG A 204 -0.07 -12.34 9.05
C ARG A 204 -0.87 -12.24 7.76
N SER A 205 -1.14 -13.38 7.16
CA SER A 205 -2.07 -13.54 6.03
C SER A 205 -3.22 -14.46 6.45
N PRO A 206 -4.43 -14.26 5.90
CA PRO A 206 -5.53 -15.21 6.08
C PRO A 206 -5.15 -16.58 5.51
N VAL A 207 -5.58 -17.65 6.19
CA VAL A 207 -5.31 -19.04 5.77
C VAL A 207 -6.59 -19.80 5.44
N ALA A 208 -7.71 -19.45 6.09
CA ALA A 208 -9.00 -20.11 5.89
C ALA A 208 -9.79 -19.41 4.79
N ARG A 209 -10.30 -20.19 3.82
CA ARG A 209 -11.21 -19.73 2.77
C ARG A 209 -12.67 -19.92 3.19
N ASN A 210 -13.56 -19.08 2.68
CA ASN A 210 -15.01 -19.23 2.82
C ASN A 210 -15.52 -20.37 1.92
N GLU A 211 -16.83 -20.61 1.94
CA GLU A 211 -17.50 -21.64 1.12
C GLU A 211 -17.35 -21.46 -0.39
N ASN A 212 -17.06 -20.24 -0.85
CA ASN A 212 -16.80 -19.91 -2.25
C ASN A 212 -15.33 -20.07 -2.64
N GLY A 213 -14.48 -20.51 -1.72
CA GLY A 213 -13.05 -20.67 -1.94
C GLY A 213 -12.27 -19.35 -1.97
N THR A 214 -12.85 -18.24 -1.50
CA THR A 214 -12.19 -16.92 -1.40
C THR A 214 -11.84 -16.60 0.07
N TRP A 215 -11.03 -15.58 0.34
CA TRP A 215 -10.72 -15.15 1.72
C TRP A 215 -11.67 -14.06 2.23
N VAL A 216 -12.26 -13.30 1.32
CA VAL A 216 -13.31 -12.32 1.61
C VAL A 216 -14.56 -12.64 0.82
N ASP A 217 -15.71 -12.30 1.39
CA ASP A 217 -17.00 -12.42 0.71
C ASP A 217 -17.13 -11.36 -0.37
N ASP A 218 -17.80 -11.70 -1.47
CA ASP A 218 -18.18 -10.75 -2.51
C ASP A 218 -19.42 -9.99 -2.03
N HIS A 219 -19.23 -8.77 -1.52
CA HIS A 219 -20.33 -7.95 -1.04
C HIS A 219 -20.84 -7.04 -2.16
N ASP A 220 -22.16 -7.00 -2.33
CA ASP A 220 -22.78 -6.08 -3.29
C ASP A 220 -22.55 -4.64 -2.82
N HIS A 221 -21.76 -3.90 -3.59
CA HIS A 221 -21.42 -2.52 -3.27
C HIS A 221 -22.55 -1.60 -3.75
N ASP A 222 -23.66 -1.55 -3.03
CA ASP A 222 -24.84 -0.72 -3.37
C ASP A 222 -24.53 0.79 -3.38
N THR A 223 -23.39 1.21 -2.81
CA THR A 223 -22.99 2.61 -2.74
C THR A 223 -21.92 2.95 -3.77
N ALA A 224 -21.92 4.19 -4.28
CA ALA A 224 -20.87 4.69 -5.16
C ALA A 224 -19.55 4.90 -4.40
N HIS A 225 -19.60 5.11 -3.08
CA HIS A 225 -18.43 5.32 -2.24
C HIS A 225 -17.42 4.17 -2.34
N PRO A 226 -16.11 4.46 -2.35
CA PRO A 226 -15.48 5.79 -2.24
C PRO A 226 -15.34 6.53 -3.58
N TYR A 227 -16.08 6.15 -4.61
CA TYR A 227 -16.10 6.80 -5.93
C TYR A 227 -17.22 7.83 -6.04
N LEU A 228 -17.12 8.71 -7.05
CA LEU A 228 -18.15 9.73 -7.32
C LEU A 228 -19.40 9.08 -7.92
N GLU A 229 -20.58 9.56 -7.50
CA GLU A 229 -21.89 9.04 -7.95
C GLU A 229 -22.11 9.15 -9.46
N ASP A 230 -21.46 10.11 -10.12
CA ASP A 230 -21.57 10.38 -11.56
C ASP A 230 -20.48 9.69 -12.40
N SER A 231 -19.69 8.80 -11.80
CA SER A 231 -18.71 8.01 -12.55
C SER A 231 -19.43 7.10 -13.57
N ASP A 232 -18.75 6.80 -14.68
CA ASP A 232 -19.27 5.91 -15.73
C ASP A 232 -19.64 4.52 -15.18
N GLU A 233 -20.79 3.96 -15.59
CA GLU A 233 -21.33 2.71 -15.04
C GLU A 233 -20.39 1.52 -15.25
N GLU A 234 -19.81 1.41 -16.45
CA GLU A 234 -18.87 0.32 -16.77
C GLU A 234 -17.58 0.49 -15.97
N LEU A 235 -17.10 1.71 -15.81
CA LEU A 235 -15.95 2.03 -14.98
C LEU A 235 -16.18 1.71 -13.50
N LEU A 236 -17.34 2.04 -12.93
CA LEU A 236 -17.72 1.63 -11.56
C LEU A 236 -17.76 0.10 -11.44
N ARG A 237 -18.38 -0.57 -12.41
CA ARG A 237 -18.47 -2.04 -12.42
C ARG A 237 -17.09 -2.68 -12.40
N LEU A 238 -16.15 -2.17 -13.20
CA LEU A 238 -14.76 -2.63 -13.23
C LEU A 238 -14.03 -2.34 -11.91
N ARG A 239 -14.24 -1.16 -11.32
CA ARG A 239 -13.63 -0.77 -10.02
C ARG A 239 -14.05 -1.66 -8.87
N LYS A 240 -15.33 -2.02 -8.83
CA LYS A 240 -15.95 -2.81 -7.76
C LYS A 240 -15.60 -4.30 -7.85
N ARG A 241 -15.09 -4.76 -8.99
CA ARG A 241 -14.63 -6.14 -9.16
C ARG A 241 -13.25 -6.34 -8.54
N LEU A 242 -13.16 -6.28 -7.22
CA LEU A 242 -11.92 -6.44 -6.47
C LEU A 242 -11.54 -7.92 -6.32
N PRO A 243 -10.23 -8.25 -6.24
CA PRO A 243 -9.81 -9.62 -5.94
C PRO A 243 -10.26 -10.08 -4.55
N LEU A 244 -10.94 -11.22 -4.50
CA LEU A 244 -11.53 -11.78 -3.28
C LEU A 244 -10.57 -12.70 -2.50
N ASN A 245 -9.36 -12.90 -3.02
CA ASN A 245 -8.36 -13.76 -2.42
C ASN A 245 -7.49 -13.00 -1.41
N GLY A 246 -8.00 -12.00 -0.69
CA GLY A 246 -7.35 -11.31 0.46
C GLY A 246 -5.90 -10.83 0.28
N GLU A 247 -5.40 -10.80 -0.96
CA GLU A 247 -4.11 -10.29 -1.38
C GLU A 247 -4.23 -8.79 -1.63
N THR A 248 -3.10 -8.08 -1.55
CA THR A 248 -3.02 -6.73 -2.09
C THR A 248 -2.93 -6.82 -3.61
N ALA A 249 -3.99 -6.38 -4.29
CA ALA A 249 -4.01 -6.29 -5.74
C ALA A 249 -3.28 -5.04 -6.23
N PHE A 250 -2.55 -5.17 -7.33
CA PHE A 250 -1.86 -4.07 -7.99
C PHE A 250 -2.28 -3.98 -9.45
N ALA A 251 -2.31 -2.77 -9.98
CA ALA A 251 -2.52 -2.50 -11.40
C ALA A 251 -1.22 -1.95 -12.00
N ASP A 252 -0.78 -2.53 -13.10
CA ASP A 252 0.41 -2.06 -13.81
C ASP A 252 0.07 -0.85 -14.68
N THR A 253 0.26 0.35 -14.11
CA THR A 253 -0.07 1.60 -14.79
C THR A 253 0.92 1.97 -15.89
N ALA A 254 2.08 1.31 -15.95
CA ALA A 254 3.03 1.45 -17.06
C ALA A 254 2.56 0.64 -18.27
N ALA A 255 2.21 -0.63 -18.06
CA ALA A 255 1.63 -1.45 -19.11
C ALA A 255 0.29 -0.90 -19.61
N ALA A 256 -0.56 -0.40 -18.71
CA ALA A 256 -1.81 0.26 -19.09
C ALA A 256 -1.57 1.47 -20.00
N PHE A 257 -0.54 2.28 -19.73
CA PHE A 257 -0.16 3.39 -20.60
C PHE A 257 0.38 2.92 -21.94
N ALA A 258 1.30 1.96 -21.93
CA ALA A 258 1.94 1.42 -23.12
C ALA A 258 0.96 0.73 -24.07
N ALA A 259 -0.16 0.21 -23.56
CA ALA A 259 -1.22 -0.42 -24.35
C ALA A 259 -2.09 0.58 -25.13
N LEU A 260 -2.04 1.87 -24.80
CA LEU A 260 -2.81 2.89 -25.50
C LEU A 260 -2.21 3.20 -26.88
N PRO A 261 -3.03 3.63 -27.87
CA PRO A 261 -2.52 4.17 -29.13
C PRO A 261 -1.55 5.34 -28.92
N GLU A 262 -0.54 5.49 -29.77
CA GLU A 262 0.46 6.58 -29.66
C GLU A 262 -0.17 7.97 -29.59
N SER A 263 -1.26 8.21 -30.32
CA SER A 263 -1.99 9.47 -30.28
C SER A 263 -2.63 9.75 -28.91
N GLU A 264 -3.10 8.70 -28.22
CA GLU A 264 -3.64 8.82 -26.87
C GLU A 264 -2.53 8.99 -25.85
N GLN A 265 -1.43 8.25 -25.97
CA GLN A 265 -0.24 8.44 -25.14
C GLN A 265 0.24 9.90 -25.21
N ALA A 266 0.43 10.43 -26.42
CA ALA A 266 0.85 11.81 -26.63
C ALA A 266 -0.14 12.83 -26.05
N SER A 267 -1.44 12.57 -26.13
CA SER A 267 -2.48 13.41 -25.52
C SER A 267 -2.36 13.43 -24.00
N LEU A 268 -2.31 12.25 -23.36
CA LEU A 268 -2.25 12.11 -21.90
C LEU A 268 -0.95 12.68 -21.30
N GLU A 269 0.16 12.64 -22.03
CA GLU A 269 1.43 13.26 -21.62
C GLU A 269 1.35 14.78 -21.45
N THR A 270 0.40 15.43 -22.12
CA THR A 270 0.16 16.87 -21.96
C THR A 270 -0.81 17.21 -20.82
N MET A 271 -1.45 16.21 -20.23
CA MET A 271 -2.49 16.42 -19.23
C MET A 271 -1.91 16.60 -17.83
N ASN A 272 -2.49 17.55 -17.10
CA ASN A 272 -2.29 17.70 -15.67
C ASN A 272 -3.60 17.46 -14.92
N VAL A 273 -3.48 16.81 -13.77
CA VAL A 273 -4.58 16.47 -12.86
C VAL A 273 -4.40 17.21 -11.54
N ARG A 274 -5.51 17.67 -10.96
CA ARG A 274 -5.47 18.32 -9.64
C ARG A 274 -5.41 17.27 -8.55
N ARG A 275 -4.40 17.39 -7.69
CA ARG A 275 -4.16 16.54 -6.52
C ARG A 275 -4.54 17.24 -5.24
N ARG A 276 -5.38 16.57 -4.45
CA ARG A 276 -5.91 17.05 -3.18
C ARG A 276 -6.44 15.87 -2.36
N LEU A 277 -6.41 15.99 -1.04
CA LEU A 277 -6.96 14.98 -0.14
C LEU A 277 -8.48 15.07 -0.12
N ASN A 278 -9.03 16.29 0.05
CA ASN A 278 -10.46 16.55 0.09
C ASN A 278 -10.89 17.44 -1.07
N GLU A 279 -12.17 17.36 -1.49
CA GLU A 279 -12.72 18.21 -2.55
C GLU A 279 -12.50 19.71 -2.27
N GLY A 280 -12.68 20.14 -1.01
CA GLY A 280 -12.51 21.55 -0.61
C GLY A 280 -11.05 22.04 -0.56
N ASP A 281 -10.06 21.15 -0.64
CA ASP A 281 -8.65 21.56 -0.57
C ASP A 281 -8.20 22.19 -1.91
N LYS A 282 -7.37 23.24 -1.83
CA LYS A 282 -6.82 23.93 -3.02
C LYS A 282 -6.10 22.96 -3.97
N GLY A 283 -5.34 22.03 -3.39
CA GLY A 283 -4.53 21.07 -4.12
C GLY A 283 -3.43 21.71 -4.96
N TRP A 284 -2.87 20.90 -5.86
CA TRP A 284 -1.80 21.28 -6.80
C TRP A 284 -1.97 20.51 -8.12
N LEU A 285 -1.38 21.01 -9.20
CA LEU A 285 -1.41 20.32 -10.49
C LEU A 285 -0.20 19.40 -10.63
N ALA A 286 -0.46 18.16 -11.01
CA ALA A 286 0.55 17.14 -11.27
C ALA A 286 0.36 16.56 -12.67
N PRO A 287 1.44 16.15 -13.36
CA PRO A 287 1.30 15.47 -14.64
C PRO A 287 0.59 14.12 -14.45
N LEU A 288 -0.31 13.80 -15.37
CA LEU A 288 -1.01 12.51 -15.41
C LEU A 288 -0.06 11.36 -15.76
N VAL A 289 0.88 11.61 -16.67
CA VAL A 289 1.92 10.65 -17.05
C VAL A 289 3.23 11.05 -16.38
N ARG A 290 3.87 10.11 -15.69
CA ARG A 290 5.20 10.30 -15.10
C ARG A 290 6.23 9.42 -15.77
N VAL A 291 7.46 9.90 -15.82
CA VAL A 291 8.61 9.12 -16.27
C VAL A 291 9.37 8.68 -15.03
N ASN A 292 9.57 7.38 -14.87
CA ASN A 292 10.45 6.85 -13.85
C ASN A 292 11.87 7.35 -14.14
N PRO A 293 12.52 8.11 -13.22
CA PRO A 293 13.81 8.73 -13.49
C PRO A 293 14.95 7.73 -13.62
N ARG A 294 14.75 6.48 -13.16
CA ARG A 294 15.77 5.42 -13.19
C ARG A 294 15.63 4.55 -14.44
N SER A 295 14.43 4.07 -14.74
CA SER A 295 14.19 3.19 -15.89
C SER A 295 13.77 3.91 -17.16
N GLY A 296 13.34 5.18 -17.07
CA GLY A 296 12.77 5.92 -18.20
C GLY A 296 11.35 5.48 -18.59
N ILE A 297 10.77 4.51 -17.87
CA ILE A 297 9.44 3.97 -18.17
C ILE A 297 8.37 5.02 -17.84
N LYS A 298 7.42 5.19 -18.76
CA LYS A 298 6.25 6.05 -18.58
C LYS A 298 5.11 5.28 -17.92
N SER A 299 4.41 5.91 -16.99
CA SER A 299 3.25 5.31 -16.32
C SER A 299 2.16 6.34 -16.03
N LEU A 300 0.91 5.88 -16.01
CA LEU A 300 -0.20 6.68 -15.50
C LEU A 300 -0.07 6.85 -13.98
N HIS A 301 -0.22 8.08 -13.51
CA HIS A 301 -0.14 8.46 -12.11
C HIS A 301 -1.39 9.29 -11.81
N SER A 302 -2.46 8.66 -11.34
CA SER A 302 -3.68 9.36 -10.92
C SER A 302 -4.59 8.49 -10.07
N PRO A 303 -5.46 9.09 -9.24
CA PRO A 303 -6.80 8.62 -9.31
C PRO A 303 -7.27 9.03 -10.71
N ILE A 304 -7.09 8.13 -11.68
CA ILE A 304 -8.26 7.82 -12.50
C ILE A 304 -9.32 7.28 -11.52
N TRP A 305 -8.86 6.59 -10.46
CA TRP A 305 -9.62 5.69 -9.62
C TRP A 305 -10.28 6.28 -8.36
N ALA A 306 -9.67 7.15 -7.55
CA ALA A 306 -10.31 7.60 -6.28
C ALA A 306 -9.90 9.00 -5.79
N SER A 307 -10.63 10.06 -6.18
CA SER A 307 -10.81 11.17 -5.26
C SER A 307 -11.84 10.73 -4.22
N ARG A 308 -11.46 10.61 -2.96
CA ARG A 308 -12.44 10.42 -1.88
C ARG A 308 -13.36 11.67 -1.88
N PRO A 309 -14.69 11.50 -1.94
CA PRO A 309 -15.65 12.60 -1.83
C PRO A 309 -15.42 13.42 -0.56
#